data_AF-A0A087A9K7-F1
#
_entry.id   AF-A0A087A9K7-F1
#
_cell.length_a   1.000
_cell.length_b   1.000
_cell.length_c   1.000
_cell.angle_alpha   90.00
_cell.angle_beta   90.00
_cell.angle_gamma   90.00
#
_symmetry.space_group_name_H-M   'P 1'
#
loop_
_entity.id
_entity.type
_entity.pdbx_description
1 polymer ?
#
loop_
_entity_poly.entity_id
_entity_poly.type
_entity_poly.pdbx_seq_one_letter_code
_entity_poly.pdbx_strand_id
1 'polypeptide(L)'
;MDSPLRPEPVLEVRVRPRAGMLRCSRCGRKRPGYDRGGGVRRWRHQDFGCWRVGAGRRHAARGVPPGAGVVVAAVPWAEPGSRFTRDFEAECAWLMTVANQKTVSGFLHVAWRTAGDIAHRYEHTSR
;
A
#
# COMPACT_ATOMS: atom_id res chain seq x y z
N MET A 1 0.04 -14.22 22.64
CA MET A 1 -0.68 -15.46 22.28
C MET A 1 -0.70 -15.51 20.77
N ASP A 2 0.34 -16.11 20.17
CA ASP A 2 0.37 -16.41 18.75
C ASP A 2 -0.48 -17.66 18.51
N SER A 3 -1.74 -17.45 18.13
CA SER A 3 -2.57 -18.52 17.59
C SER A 3 -1.90 -19.04 16.31
N PRO A 4 -1.74 -20.36 16.11
CA PRO A 4 -1.21 -20.91 14.88
C PRO A 4 -2.30 -20.77 13.81
N LEU A 5 -2.50 -19.54 13.32
CA LEU A 5 -3.42 -19.28 12.23
C LEU A 5 -2.88 -20.07 11.04
N ARG A 6 -3.68 -21.03 10.56
CA ARG A 6 -3.66 -21.40 9.14
C ARG A 6 -3.50 -20.09 8.37
N PRO A 7 -2.62 -19.98 7.36
CA PRO A 7 -2.42 -18.72 6.66
C PRO A 7 -3.80 -18.20 6.26
N GLU A 8 -4.22 -17.05 6.81
CA GLU A 8 -5.54 -16.47 6.53
C GLU A 8 -5.75 -16.52 5.02
N PRO A 9 -6.92 -16.95 4.54
CA PRO A 9 -7.13 -17.10 3.11
C PRO A 9 -6.94 -15.73 2.45
N VAL A 10 -5.95 -15.64 1.54
CA VAL A 10 -5.56 -14.37 0.91
C VAL A 10 -6.14 -14.29 -0.49
N LEU A 11 -6.98 -13.29 -0.74
CA LEU A 11 -7.36 -12.88 -2.08
C LEU A 11 -6.32 -11.87 -2.61
N GLU A 12 -5.46 -12.30 -3.54
CA GLU A 12 -4.41 -11.46 -4.13
C GLU A 12 -4.69 -11.13 -5.60
N VAL A 13 -4.92 -9.86 -5.91
CA VAL A 13 -4.97 -9.38 -7.29
C VAL A 13 -3.54 -9.13 -7.77
N ARG A 14 -3.06 -9.93 -8.73
CA ARG A 14 -1.71 -9.80 -9.28
C ARG A 14 -1.69 -8.98 -10.56
N VAL A 15 -1.02 -7.84 -10.53
CA VAL A 15 -0.95 -6.92 -11.66
C VAL A 15 0.45 -6.92 -12.29
N ARG A 16 0.51 -6.98 -13.62
CA ARG A 16 1.75 -6.81 -14.40
C ARG A 16 1.68 -5.51 -15.21
N PRO A 17 2.73 -4.67 -15.19
CA PRO A 17 2.77 -3.47 -16.02
C PRO A 17 2.89 -3.84 -17.50
N ARG A 18 2.27 -3.06 -18.40
CA ARG A 18 2.61 -3.13 -19.82
C ARG A 18 4.00 -2.51 -20.04
N ALA A 19 4.68 -2.92 -21.12
CA ALA A 19 5.97 -2.35 -21.50
C ALA A 19 5.86 -0.81 -21.64
N GLY A 20 6.89 -0.07 -21.21
CA GLY A 20 6.92 1.40 -21.29
C GLY A 20 6.00 2.15 -20.31
N MET A 21 5.27 1.44 -19.43
CA MET A 21 4.39 2.07 -18.42
C MET A 21 5.07 2.41 -17.10
N LEU A 22 6.36 2.11 -16.92
CA LEU A 22 7.05 2.44 -15.67
C LEU A 22 7.14 3.97 -15.49
N ARG A 23 6.67 4.44 -14.33
CA ARG A 23 6.72 5.83 -13.91
C ARG A 23 7.38 5.91 -12.54
N CYS A 24 8.13 6.98 -12.29
CA CYS A 24 8.62 7.29 -10.95
C CYS A 24 7.42 7.51 -10.02
N SER A 25 7.37 6.85 -8.86
CA SER A 25 6.31 7.07 -7.87
C SER A 25 6.31 8.49 -7.31
N ARG A 26 7.48 9.16 -7.22
CA ARG A 26 7.56 10.51 -6.68
C ARG A 26 7.17 11.61 -7.67
N CYS A 27 7.71 11.57 -8.89
CA CYS A 27 7.54 12.67 -9.85
C CYS A 27 6.68 12.31 -11.08
N GLY A 28 6.15 11.09 -11.15
CA GLY A 28 5.26 10.65 -12.23
C GLY A 28 5.89 10.51 -13.62
N ARG A 29 7.15 10.92 -13.84
CA ARG A 29 7.82 10.85 -15.16
C ARG A 29 8.17 9.42 -15.55
N LYS A 30 8.23 9.15 -16.86
CA LYS A 30 8.76 7.87 -17.39
C LYS A 30 10.20 7.68 -16.94
N ARG A 31 10.55 6.49 -16.48
CA ARG A 31 11.92 6.12 -16.12
C ARG A 31 12.22 4.70 -16.62
N PRO A 32 13.45 4.42 -17.09
CA PRO A 32 13.91 3.05 -17.26
C PRO A 32 13.81 2.29 -15.94
N GLY A 33 13.55 0.98 -16.01
CA GLY A 33 13.65 0.13 -14.84
C GLY A 33 15.13 -0.01 -14.46
N TYR A 34 15.45 0.27 -13.20
CA TYR A 34 16.76 0.05 -12.58
C TYR A 34 16.99 -1.45 -12.40
N ASP A 35 16.04 -2.12 -11.76
CA ASP A 35 16.01 -3.57 -11.63
C ASP A 35 14.57 -4.08 -11.62
N ARG A 36 14.45 -5.40 -11.53
CA ARG A 36 13.16 -6.05 -11.38
C ARG A 36 12.61 -5.93 -9.95
N GLY A 37 13.33 -5.43 -8.95
CA GLY A 37 12.93 -5.48 -7.53
C GLY A 37 12.97 -6.92 -6.98
N GLY A 38 13.38 -7.08 -5.73
CA GLY A 38 13.68 -8.38 -5.09
C GLY A 38 12.48 -9.32 -4.84
N GLY A 39 11.36 -9.16 -5.56
CA GLY A 39 10.19 -10.02 -5.42
C GLY A 39 8.85 -9.34 -5.76
N VAL A 40 7.78 -9.88 -5.18
CA VAL A 40 6.43 -9.29 -5.23
C VAL A 40 6.35 -8.20 -4.16
N ARG A 41 6.07 -6.96 -4.56
CA ARG A 41 5.59 -5.96 -3.61
C ARG A 41 4.09 -6.14 -3.40
N ARG A 42 3.66 -6.15 -2.14
CA ARG A 42 2.25 -6.30 -1.77
C ARG A 42 1.76 -5.03 -1.09
N TRP A 43 0.51 -4.70 -1.40
CA TRP A 43 -0.25 -3.66 -0.72
C TRP A 43 -1.47 -4.30 -0.11
N ARG A 44 -1.69 -4.09 1.18
CA ARG A 44 -2.90 -4.55 1.84
C ARG A 44 -4.07 -3.67 1.46
N HIS A 45 -5.21 -4.30 1.22
CA HIS A 45 -6.51 -3.66 1.03
C HIS A 45 -7.46 -4.09 2.16
N GLN A 46 -8.70 -3.58 2.16
CA GLN A 46 -9.72 -3.96 3.14
C GLN A 46 -10.01 -5.46 3.03
N ASP A 47 -10.14 -6.12 4.18
CA ASP A 47 -10.47 -7.53 4.22
C ASP A 47 -11.90 -7.76 3.70
N PHE A 48 -12.10 -8.84 2.93
CA PHE A 48 -13.39 -9.19 2.36
C PHE A 48 -13.95 -10.41 3.10
N GLY A 49 -14.83 -10.16 4.09
CA GLY A 49 -15.29 -11.21 4.99
C GLY A 49 -14.12 -11.81 5.76
N CYS A 50 -13.93 -13.13 5.66
CA CYS A 50 -12.78 -13.81 6.28
C CYS A 50 -11.50 -13.80 5.43
N TRP A 51 -11.51 -13.11 4.29
CA TRP A 51 -10.39 -13.09 3.35
C TRP A 51 -9.56 -11.84 3.52
N ARG A 52 -8.25 -12.02 3.73
CA ARG A 52 -7.31 -10.90 3.64
C ARG A 52 -7.15 -10.51 2.17
N VAL A 53 -7.30 -9.23 1.85
CA VAL A 53 -7.20 -8.76 0.46
C VAL A 53 -5.93 -7.95 0.25
N GLY A 54 -5.31 -8.12 -0.91
CA GLY A 54 -4.21 -7.27 -1.31
C GLY A 54 -3.96 -7.22 -2.81
N ALA A 55 -3.29 -6.16 -3.24
CA ALA A 55 -2.74 -6.06 -4.58
C ALA A 55 -1.27 -6.50 -4.54
N GLY A 56 -0.89 -7.41 -5.43
CA GLY A 56 0.47 -7.87 -5.61
C GLY A 56 1.04 -7.39 -6.94
N ARG A 57 2.23 -6.78 -6.92
CA ARG A 57 2.98 -6.47 -8.13
C ARG A 57 4.28 -7.23 -8.14
N ARG A 58 4.39 -8.20 -9.05
CA ARG A 58 5.67 -8.80 -9.42
C ARG A 58 6.50 -7.75 -10.14
N HIS A 59 7.78 -7.85 -9.87
CA HIS A 59 8.79 -7.00 -10.45
C HIS A 59 8.45 -5.52 -10.28
N ALA A 60 8.40 -5.05 -9.03
CA ALA A 60 8.09 -3.67 -8.71
C ALA A 60 9.25 -2.77 -9.15
N ALA A 61 9.40 -2.64 -10.47
CA ALA A 61 10.59 -2.13 -11.12
C ALA A 61 10.90 -0.76 -10.56
N ARG A 62 12.14 -0.60 -10.15
CA ARG A 62 12.54 0.60 -9.43
C ARG A 62 13.07 1.61 -10.43
N GLY A 63 12.88 2.90 -10.17
CA GLY A 63 13.46 3.98 -10.96
C GLY A 63 14.35 4.83 -10.07
N VAL A 64 15.36 5.48 -10.64
CA VAL A 64 16.22 6.42 -9.90
C VAL A 64 15.88 7.84 -10.33
N PRO A 65 14.98 8.56 -9.63
CA PRO A 65 14.89 10.00 -9.75
C PRO A 65 16.22 10.68 -9.38
N PRO A 66 16.59 11.79 -10.05
CA PRO A 66 17.73 12.61 -9.64
C PRO A 66 17.63 13.00 -8.16
N GLY A 67 18.69 12.78 -7.39
CA GLY A 67 18.78 13.18 -5.97
C GLY A 67 17.90 12.40 -4.97
N ALA A 68 17.11 11.41 -5.41
CA ALA A 68 16.10 10.77 -4.56
C ALA A 68 16.22 9.23 -4.40
N GLY A 69 17.31 8.65 -4.93
CA GLY A 69 17.62 7.23 -4.79
C GLY A 69 16.67 6.31 -5.56
N VAL A 70 16.77 5.01 -5.32
CA VAL A 70 15.98 3.98 -6.00
C VAL A 70 14.56 3.93 -5.39
N VAL A 71 13.53 4.25 -6.17
CA VAL A 71 12.12 4.22 -5.74
C VAL A 71 11.33 3.15 -6.47
N VAL A 72 10.34 2.55 -5.80
CA VAL A 72 9.37 1.66 -6.45
C VAL A 72 8.58 2.42 -7.52
N ALA A 73 8.37 1.85 -8.70
CA ALA A 73 7.54 2.47 -9.72
C ALA A 73 6.11 2.75 -9.21
N ALA A 74 5.54 3.85 -9.70
CA ALA A 74 4.16 4.24 -9.40
C ALA A 74 3.19 3.11 -9.71
N VAL A 75 2.16 2.98 -8.87
CA VAL A 75 1.00 2.10 -9.10
C VAL A 75 -0.26 2.93 -8.92
N PRO A 76 -1.34 2.67 -9.66
CA PRO A 76 -2.54 3.52 -9.60
C PRO A 76 -3.32 3.39 -8.27
N TRP A 77 -3.09 2.32 -7.51
CA TRP A 77 -3.85 1.98 -6.29
C TRP A 77 -3.16 2.35 -4.98
N ALA A 78 -1.94 2.91 -4.97
CA ALA A 78 -1.24 3.18 -3.71
C ALA A 78 -0.25 4.34 -3.82
N GLU A 79 -0.14 5.08 -2.72
CA GLU A 79 0.81 6.18 -2.59
C GLU A 79 2.28 5.71 -2.54
N PRO A 80 3.23 6.57 -2.94
CA PRO A 80 4.66 6.26 -2.88
C PRO A 80 5.08 5.83 -1.48
N GLY A 81 5.72 4.66 -1.38
CA GLY A 81 6.19 4.11 -0.10
C GLY A 81 5.12 3.44 0.77
N SER A 82 3.83 3.65 0.53
CA SER A 82 2.77 3.02 1.32
C SER A 82 2.77 1.49 1.16
N ARG A 83 2.43 0.79 2.25
CA ARG A 83 2.17 -0.66 2.30
C ARG A 83 0.69 -0.99 2.14
N PHE A 84 -0.15 0.03 1.97
CA PHE A 84 -1.60 -0.07 1.87
C PHE A 84 -2.07 0.53 0.54
N THR A 85 -3.23 0.10 0.07
CA THR A 85 -3.92 0.79 -1.03
C THR A 85 -4.43 2.15 -0.57
N ARG A 86 -4.52 3.12 -1.50
CA ARG A 86 -5.09 4.44 -1.23
C ARG A 86 -6.51 4.34 -0.65
N ASP A 87 -7.33 3.43 -1.16
CA ASP A 87 -8.71 3.26 -0.68
C ASP A 87 -8.75 2.76 0.77
N PHE A 88 -7.87 1.82 1.14
CA PHE A 88 -7.70 1.39 2.55
C PHE A 88 -7.27 2.55 3.45
N GLU A 89 -6.32 3.37 2.99
CA GLU A 89 -5.88 4.52 3.79
C GLU A 89 -6.98 5.58 3.93
N ALA A 90 -7.77 5.81 2.88
CA ALA A 90 -8.93 6.71 2.91
C ALA A 90 -10.01 6.22 3.88
N GLU A 91 -10.32 4.92 3.88
CA GLU A 91 -11.26 4.33 4.82
C GLU A 91 -10.75 4.46 6.27
N CYS A 92 -9.47 4.16 6.50
CA CYS A 92 -8.84 4.34 7.80
C CYS A 92 -8.94 5.80 8.28
N ALA A 93 -8.63 6.76 7.41
CA ALA A 93 -8.71 8.18 7.74
C ALA A 93 -10.16 8.60 8.06
N TRP A 94 -11.13 8.14 7.27
CA TRP A 94 -12.54 8.43 7.53
C TRP A 94 -13.02 7.83 8.86
N LEU A 95 -12.72 6.55 9.13
CA LEU A 95 -13.09 5.89 10.38
C LEU A 95 -12.49 6.59 11.61
N MET A 96 -11.29 7.14 11.47
CA MET A 96 -10.64 7.91 12.53
C MET A 96 -11.36 9.23 12.86
N THR A 97 -12.28 9.70 12.02
CA THR A 97 -13.13 10.87 12.31
C THR A 97 -14.38 10.52 13.13
N VAL A 98 -14.80 9.25 13.13
CA VAL A 98 -16.07 8.80 13.74
C VAL A 98 -15.87 7.77 14.86
N ALA A 99 -14.67 7.21 15.02
CA ALA A 99 -14.36 6.20 16.02
C ALA A 99 -12.97 6.41 16.62
N ASN A 100 -12.76 5.89 17.84
CA ASN A 100 -11.45 5.95 18.48
C ASN A 100 -10.45 5.01 17.78
N GLN A 101 -9.16 5.32 17.91
CA GLN A 101 -8.08 4.61 17.23
C GLN A 101 -7.97 3.12 17.58
N LYS A 102 -8.41 2.71 18.78
CA LYS A 102 -8.44 1.29 19.18
C LYS A 102 -9.51 0.52 18.39
N THR A 103 -10.70 1.12 18.25
CA THR A 103 -11.79 0.57 17.42
C THR A 103 -11.34 0.44 15.97
N VAL A 104 -10.76 1.50 15.38
CA VAL A 104 -10.29 1.48 13.98
C VAL A 104 -9.19 0.44 13.77
N SER A 105 -8.21 0.37 14.68
CA SER A 105 -7.13 -0.63 14.64
C SER A 105 -7.66 -2.06 14.66
N GLY A 106 -8.66 -2.33 15.50
CA GLY A 106 -9.34 -3.64 15.56
C GLY A 106 -10.10 -3.93 14.27
N PHE A 107 -10.94 -3.01 13.82
CA PHE A 107 -11.78 -3.18 12.62
C PHE A 107 -10.96 -3.40 11.34
N LEU A 108 -9.87 -2.66 11.17
CA LEU A 108 -8.98 -2.80 10.01
C LEU A 108 -7.87 -3.83 10.22
N HIS A 109 -7.81 -4.49 11.38
CA HIS A 109 -6.78 -5.46 11.76
C HIS A 109 -5.35 -4.94 11.49
N VAL A 110 -5.08 -3.67 11.82
CA VAL A 110 -3.74 -3.05 11.73
C VAL A 110 -3.23 -2.70 13.11
N ALA A 111 -1.91 -2.56 13.26
CA ALA A 111 -1.35 -2.08 14.52
C ALA A 111 -1.88 -0.67 14.86
N TRP A 112 -2.13 -0.44 16.15
CA TRP A 112 -2.68 0.82 16.66
C TRP A 112 -1.95 2.06 16.12
N ARG A 113 -0.60 2.07 16.18
CA ARG A 113 0.24 3.13 15.62
C ARG A 113 0.03 3.34 14.12
N THR A 114 -0.15 2.27 13.35
CA THR A 114 -0.34 2.36 11.89
C THR A 114 -1.64 3.07 11.52
N ALA A 115 -2.73 2.84 12.25
CA ALA A 115 -3.98 3.57 12.03
C ALA A 115 -3.82 5.09 12.28
N GLY A 116 -3.09 5.45 13.34
CA GLY A 116 -2.78 6.86 13.64
C GLY A 116 -1.89 7.51 12.58
N ASP A 117 -0.81 6.82 12.18
CA ASP A 117 0.11 7.30 11.15
C ASP A 117 -0.60 7.53 9.80
N ILE A 118 -1.59 6.69 9.45
CA ILE A 118 -2.38 6.86 8.24
C ILE A 118 -3.25 8.11 8.33
N ALA A 119 -4.00 8.27 9.42
CA ALA A 119 -4.89 9.43 9.60
C ALA A 119 -4.11 10.76 9.54
N HIS A 120 -2.98 10.84 10.24
CA HIS A 120 -2.14 12.04 10.26
C HIS A 120 -1.61 12.41 8.87
N ARG A 121 -1.25 11.41 8.03
CA ARG A 121 -0.83 11.68 6.64
C ARG A 121 -1.98 12.23 5.79
N TYR A 122 -3.19 11.73 5.99
CA TYR A 122 -4.36 12.18 5.22
C TYR A 122 -4.71 13.62 5.51
N GLU A 123 -4.68 14.05 6.77
CA GLU A 123 -4.91 15.45 7.17
C GLU A 123 -3.99 16.44 6.46
N HIS A 124 -2.78 16.01 6.10
CA HIS A 124 -1.78 16.84 5.42
C HIS A 124 -1.91 16.81 3.88
N THR A 125 -2.65 15.85 3.33
CA THR A 125 -2.77 15.62 1.88
C THR A 125 -4.12 16.11 1.33
N SER A 126 -5.13 16.27 2.19
CA SER A 126 -6.49 16.74 1.83
C SER A 126 -6.72 18.25 2.02
N ARG A 127 -5.68 19.01 2.35
CA ARG A 127 -5.64 20.49 2.27
C ARG A 127 -4.89 20.91 1.01
#